data_AF-A0A8J5CS05-F1
#
_entry.id   AF-A0A8J5CS05-F1
#
_cell.length_a   1.000
_cell.length_b   1.000
_cell.length_c   1.000
_cell.angle_alpha   90.00
_cell.angle_beta   90.00
_cell.angle_gamma   90.00
#
_symmetry.space_group_name_H-M   'P 1'
#
loop_
_entity.id
_entity.type
_entity.pdbx_description
1 polymer ?
#
loop_
_entity_poly.entity_id
_entity_poly.type
_entity_poly.pdbx_seq_one_letter_code
_entity_poly.pdbx_strand_id
1 'polypeptide(L)'
;MSVTSAATDATNRELTRLEAKINAAEMRVTQLTSLLHESEAENAKLTQLSDALKEEIRRSARNEDREKHMENMEYMKNVILKFMLLGNGEERKHLVPVLKTVLQLSPQETSKLEHIATGEEGDATGKGGWGNYLHLWSNR
;
A
#
# COMPACT_ATOMS: atom_id res chain seq x y z
N MET A 1 -24.79 -56.01 63.46
CA MET A 1 -25.60 -55.07 62.63
C MET A 1 -25.09 -53.62 62.66
N SER A 2 -24.48 -53.12 63.75
CA SER A 2 -24.00 -51.73 63.82
C SER A 2 -22.74 -51.45 62.99
N VAL A 3 -21.78 -52.38 62.95
CA VAL A 3 -20.49 -52.21 62.24
C VAL A 3 -20.65 -52.20 60.72
N THR A 4 -21.61 -52.98 60.19
CA THR A 4 -21.92 -53.01 58.75
C THR A 4 -22.58 -51.73 58.27
N SER A 5 -23.43 -51.10 59.11
CA SER A 5 -24.05 -49.80 58.82
C SER A 5 -23.04 -48.66 58.76
N ALA A 6 -22.06 -48.65 59.69
CA ALA A 6 -21.04 -47.61 59.72
C ALA A 6 -20.09 -47.67 58.50
N ALA A 7 -19.77 -48.88 58.03
CA ALA A 7 -18.95 -49.06 56.83
C ALA A 7 -19.69 -48.59 55.56
N THR A 8 -20.98 -48.90 55.43
CA THR A 8 -21.80 -48.42 54.30
C THR A 8 -22.00 -46.91 54.31
N ASP A 9 -22.11 -46.29 55.48
CA ASP A 9 -22.21 -44.83 55.61
C ASP A 9 -20.92 -44.13 55.20
N ALA A 10 -19.76 -44.70 55.54
CA ALA A 10 -18.46 -44.17 55.13
C ALA A 10 -18.29 -44.25 53.60
N THR A 11 -18.68 -45.35 52.96
CA THR A 11 -18.62 -45.48 51.50
C THR A 11 -19.59 -44.53 50.79
N ASN A 12 -20.79 -44.31 51.34
CA ASN A 12 -21.77 -43.36 50.78
C ASN A 12 -21.28 -41.90 50.89
N ARG A 13 -20.55 -41.56 51.97
CA ARG A 13 -19.91 -40.23 52.11
C ARG A 13 -18.78 -40.03 51.11
N GLU A 14 -17.97 -41.04 50.85
CA GLU A 14 -16.94 -40.95 49.81
C GLU A 14 -17.55 -40.90 48.40
N LEU A 15 -18.62 -41.66 48.14
CA LEU A 15 -19.36 -41.61 46.87
C LEU A 15 -19.88 -40.19 46.58
N THR A 16 -20.61 -39.60 47.52
CA THR A 16 -21.14 -38.23 47.39
C THR A 16 -20.03 -37.18 47.24
N ARG A 17 -18.88 -37.36 47.92
CA ARG A 17 -17.70 -36.50 47.76
C ARG A 17 -17.10 -36.61 46.35
N LEU A 18 -17.02 -37.82 45.80
CA LEU A 18 -16.51 -38.05 44.44
C LEU A 18 -17.48 -37.49 43.40
N GLU A 19 -18.79 -37.69 43.57
CA GLU A 19 -19.83 -37.07 42.71
C GLU A 19 -19.72 -35.54 42.72
N ALA A 20 -19.55 -34.92 43.88
CA ALA A 20 -19.36 -33.48 43.99
C ALA A 20 -18.08 -33.00 43.27
N LYS A 21 -16.98 -33.76 43.35
CA LYS A 21 -15.74 -33.46 42.62
C LYS A 21 -15.89 -33.60 41.11
N ILE A 22 -16.61 -34.64 40.66
CA ILE A 22 -16.90 -34.87 39.24
C ILE A 22 -17.73 -33.72 38.69
N ASN A 23 -18.84 -33.37 39.35
CA ASN A 23 -19.69 -32.23 38.97
C ASN A 23 -18.88 -30.92 38.91
N ALA A 24 -18.03 -30.66 39.90
CA ALA A 24 -17.17 -29.47 39.90
C ALA A 24 -16.10 -29.50 38.79
N ALA A 25 -15.62 -30.67 38.38
CA ALA A 25 -14.71 -30.81 37.25
C ALA A 25 -15.44 -30.60 35.92
N GLU A 26 -16.63 -31.18 35.73
CA GLU A 26 -17.47 -30.99 34.55
C GLU A 26 -17.85 -29.52 34.34
N MET A 27 -18.22 -28.81 35.42
CA MET A 27 -18.47 -27.36 35.35
C MET A 27 -17.23 -26.57 34.93
N ARG A 28 -16.04 -26.93 35.40
CA ARG A 28 -14.80 -26.26 34.97
C ARG A 28 -14.47 -26.56 33.51
N VAL A 29 -14.67 -27.79 33.05
CA VAL A 29 -14.45 -28.18 31.66
C VAL A 29 -15.37 -27.40 30.73
N THR A 30 -16.65 -27.27 31.07
CA THR A 30 -17.60 -26.48 30.25
C THR A 30 -17.22 -25.00 30.20
N GLN A 31 -16.85 -24.40 31.33
CA GLN A 31 -16.36 -23.02 31.39
C GLN A 31 -15.10 -22.80 30.55
N LEU A 32 -14.09 -23.67 30.70
CA LEU A 32 -12.84 -23.57 29.94
C LEU A 32 -13.07 -23.78 28.43
N THR A 33 -13.99 -24.67 28.06
CA THR A 33 -14.35 -24.88 26.65
C THR A 33 -14.99 -23.63 26.06
N SER A 34 -15.87 -22.95 26.81
CA SER A 34 -16.47 -21.69 26.38
C SER A 34 -15.42 -20.59 26.19
N LEU A 35 -14.48 -20.45 27.14
CA LEU A 35 -13.40 -19.47 27.06
C LEU A 35 -12.43 -19.78 25.91
N LEU A 36 -12.16 -21.05 25.65
CA LEU A 36 -11.34 -21.47 24.52
C LEU A 36 -11.99 -21.07 23.20
N HIS A 37 -13.29 -21.36 23.04
CA HIS A 37 -14.02 -20.98 21.84
C HIS A 37 -14.07 -19.46 21.63
N GLU A 38 -14.24 -18.67 22.69
CA GLU A 38 -14.17 -17.21 22.63
C GLU A 38 -12.76 -16.73 22.21
N SER A 39 -11.71 -17.31 22.78
CA SER A 39 -10.31 -17.01 22.43
C SER A 39 -9.99 -17.37 20.97
N GLU A 40 -10.45 -18.52 20.49
CA GLU A 40 -10.29 -18.95 19.10
C GLU A 40 -11.00 -18.00 18.13
N ALA A 41 -12.22 -17.56 18.47
CA ALA A 41 -12.98 -16.60 17.67
C ALA A 41 -12.28 -15.23 17.60
N GLU A 42 -11.78 -14.71 18.73
CA GLU A 42 -11.06 -13.44 18.75
C GLU A 42 -9.72 -13.54 17.99
N ASN A 43 -9.01 -14.66 18.10
CA ASN A 43 -7.77 -14.89 17.35
C ASN A 43 -8.02 -14.94 15.83
N ALA A 44 -9.10 -15.60 15.39
CA ALA A 44 -9.50 -15.60 13.98
C ALA A 44 -9.76 -14.18 13.47
N LYS A 45 -10.46 -13.36 14.25
CA LYS A 45 -10.73 -11.96 13.93
C LYS A 45 -9.45 -11.11 13.89
N LEU A 46 -8.55 -11.26 14.87
CA LEU A 46 -7.26 -10.57 14.89
C LEU A 46 -6.41 -10.93 13.67
N THR A 47 -6.43 -12.19 13.25
CA THR A 47 -5.76 -12.65 12.03
C THR A 47 -6.33 -11.98 10.79
N GLN A 48 -7.66 -11.92 10.66
CA GLN A 48 -8.32 -11.22 9.55
C GLN A 48 -7.99 -9.73 9.51
N LEU A 49 -8.01 -9.04 10.66
CA LEU A 49 -7.64 -7.63 10.74
C LEU A 49 -6.17 -7.41 10.39
N SER A 50 -5.28 -8.30 10.83
CA SER A 50 -3.85 -8.24 10.48
C SER A 50 -3.65 -8.32 8.97
N ASP A 51 -4.35 -9.23 8.30
CA ASP A 51 -4.22 -9.39 6.85
C ASP A 51 -4.85 -8.24 6.08
N ALA A 52 -5.98 -7.71 6.54
CA ALA A 52 -6.58 -6.49 5.98
C ALA A 52 -5.65 -5.28 6.10
N LEU A 53 -5.04 -5.07 7.28
CA LEU A 53 -4.10 -3.98 7.52
C LEU A 53 -2.84 -4.12 6.65
N LYS A 54 -2.30 -5.34 6.49
CA LYS A 54 -1.17 -5.58 5.59
C LYS A 54 -1.53 -5.20 4.15
N GLU A 55 -2.74 -5.51 3.68
CA GLU A 55 -3.15 -5.11 2.33
C GLU A 55 -3.38 -3.61 2.20
N GLU A 56 -3.90 -2.96 3.23
CA GLU A 56 -4.04 -1.50 3.25
C GLU A 56 -2.68 -0.79 3.17
N ILE A 57 -1.67 -1.26 3.91
CA ILE A 57 -0.29 -0.75 3.81
C ILE A 57 0.25 -0.91 2.39
N ARG A 58 0.07 -2.09 1.77
CA ARG A 58 0.53 -2.31 0.39
C ARG A 58 -0.21 -1.41 -0.60
N ARG A 59 -1.51 -1.20 -0.41
CA ARG A 59 -2.31 -0.29 -1.25
C ARG A 59 -1.85 1.15 -1.08
N SER A 60 -1.60 1.58 0.15
CA SER A 60 -1.10 2.92 0.46
C SER A 60 0.24 3.17 -0.20
N ALA A 61 1.18 2.22 -0.11
CA ALA A 61 2.49 2.33 -0.76
C ALA A 61 2.37 2.47 -2.29
N ARG A 62 1.52 1.65 -2.93
CA ARG A 62 1.25 1.77 -4.38
C ARG A 62 0.64 3.13 -4.74
N ASN A 63 -0.22 3.67 -3.89
CA ASN A 63 -0.82 4.98 -4.12
C ASN A 63 0.21 6.11 -3.95
N GLU A 64 1.08 6.02 -2.93
CA GLU A 64 2.16 6.98 -2.70
C GLU A 64 3.15 7.00 -3.88
N ASP A 65 3.52 5.83 -4.42
CA ASP A 65 4.36 5.75 -5.61
C ASP A 65 3.68 6.42 -6.82
N ARG A 66 2.36 6.20 -6.99
CA ARG A 66 1.58 6.88 -8.04
C ARG A 66 1.51 8.38 -7.83
N GLU A 67 1.32 8.84 -6.59
CA GLU A 67 1.33 10.26 -6.25
C GLU A 67 2.70 10.90 -6.52
N LYS A 68 3.81 10.25 -6.14
CA LYS A 68 5.17 10.71 -6.49
C LYS A 68 5.36 10.81 -8.01
N HIS A 69 4.89 9.82 -8.76
CA HIS A 69 4.94 9.88 -10.22
C HIS A 69 4.06 11.00 -10.79
N MET A 70 2.89 11.27 -10.19
CA MET A 70 2.01 12.37 -10.58
C MET A 70 2.61 13.73 -10.23
N GLU A 71 3.21 13.89 -9.06
CA GLU A 71 3.91 15.10 -8.63
C GLU A 71 5.10 15.40 -9.55
N ASN A 72 5.90 14.37 -9.86
CA ASN A 72 6.99 14.49 -10.84
C ASN A 72 6.46 14.90 -12.23
N MET A 73 5.29 14.42 -12.62
CA MET A 73 4.64 14.79 -13.89
C MET A 73 4.11 16.23 -13.86
N GLU A 74 3.62 16.70 -12.73
CA GLU A 74 3.23 18.10 -12.55
C GLU A 74 4.44 19.03 -12.58
N TYR A 75 5.53 18.65 -11.91
CA TYR A 75 6.80 19.36 -12.00
C TYR A 75 7.27 19.43 -13.47
N MET A 76 7.28 18.30 -14.18
CA MET A 76 7.61 18.23 -15.60
C MET A 76 6.74 19.15 -16.45
N LYS A 77 5.41 19.12 -16.27
CA LYS A 77 4.45 20.03 -16.93
C LYS A 77 4.86 21.49 -16.71
N ASN A 78 5.16 21.87 -15.47
CA ASN A 78 5.52 23.24 -15.13
C ASN A 78 6.85 23.65 -15.76
N VAL A 79 7.85 22.76 -15.79
CA VAL A 79 9.15 23.00 -16.44
C VAL A 79 8.99 23.16 -17.95
N ILE A 80 8.23 22.28 -18.61
CA ILE A 80 7.96 22.36 -20.06
C ILE A 80 7.19 23.64 -20.39
N LEU A 81 6.17 23.98 -19.60
CA LEU A 81 5.38 25.19 -19.81
C LEU A 81 6.22 26.46 -19.65
N LYS A 82 7.09 26.52 -18.62
CA LYS A 82 8.09 27.60 -18.49
C LYS A 82 9.04 27.64 -19.68
N PHE A 83 9.55 26.49 -20.12
CA PHE A 83 10.48 26.42 -21.26
C PHE A 83 9.86 26.91 -22.58
N MET A 84 8.56 26.72 -22.80
CA MET A 84 7.85 27.22 -23.97
C MET A 84 7.50 28.70 -23.89
N LEU A 85 7.21 29.22 -22.69
CA LEU A 85 6.80 30.60 -22.47
C LEU A 85 7.97 31.57 -22.34
N LEU A 86 9.13 31.10 -21.87
CA LEU A 86 10.34 31.91 -21.80
C LEU A 86 10.87 32.20 -23.21
N GLY A 87 11.24 33.46 -23.46
CA GLY A 87 11.95 33.85 -24.68
C GLY A 87 13.34 33.24 -24.78
N ASN A 88 13.95 33.31 -25.96
CA ASN A 88 15.32 32.85 -26.17
C ASN A 88 16.27 33.66 -25.27
N GLY A 89 17.07 32.97 -24.45
CA GLY A 89 17.87 33.62 -23.42
C GLY A 89 18.42 32.67 -22.36
N GLU A 90 19.18 33.22 -21.42
CA GLU A 90 19.86 32.46 -20.36
C GLU A 90 18.89 31.63 -19.51
N GLU A 91 17.73 32.16 -19.14
CA GLU A 91 16.73 31.43 -18.34
C GLU A 91 16.22 30.16 -19.04
N ARG A 92 16.06 30.21 -20.37
CA ARG A 92 15.65 29.05 -21.17
C ARG A 92 16.75 27.98 -21.26
N LYS A 93 18.03 28.40 -21.31
CA LYS A 93 19.20 27.49 -21.27
C LYS A 93 19.31 26.77 -19.93
N HIS A 94 19.04 27.45 -18.81
CA HIS A 94 19.09 26.87 -17.47
C HIS A 94 18.05 25.75 -17.26
N LEU A 95 16.96 25.74 -18.04
CA LEU A 95 15.95 24.69 -18.00
C LEU A 95 16.34 23.45 -18.83
N VAL A 96 17.32 23.53 -19.74
CA VAL A 96 17.70 22.39 -20.60
C VAL A 96 18.31 21.22 -19.79
N PRO A 97 19.22 21.44 -18.83
CA PRO A 97 19.71 20.37 -17.97
C PRO A 97 18.60 19.71 -17.13
N VAL A 98 17.60 20.49 -16.71
CA VAL A 98 16.43 19.99 -15.96
C VAL A 98 15.54 19.14 -16.86
N LEU A 99 15.27 19.58 -18.10
CA LEU A 99 14.52 18.78 -19.07
C LEU A 99 15.27 17.49 -19.43
N LYS A 100 16.60 17.55 -19.57
CA LYS A 100 17.43 16.36 -19.80
C LYS A 100 17.27 15.32 -18.70
N THR A 101 17.30 15.73 -17.43
CA THR A 101 17.19 14.79 -16.31
C THR A 101 15.77 14.27 -16.13
N VAL A 102 14.75 15.13 -16.25
CA VAL A 102 13.35 14.77 -16.05
C VAL A 102 12.82 13.87 -17.18
N LEU A 103 13.18 14.16 -18.44
CA LEU A 103 12.73 13.40 -19.62
C LEU A 103 13.72 12.32 -20.06
N GLN A 104 14.87 12.18 -19.38
CA GLN A 104 15.95 11.28 -19.76
C GLN A 104 16.37 11.43 -21.23
N LEU A 105 16.56 12.67 -21.66
CA LEU A 105 16.87 12.98 -23.05
C LEU A 105 18.24 12.42 -23.45
N SER A 106 18.31 11.93 -24.67
CA SER A 106 19.57 11.60 -25.31
C SER A 106 20.45 12.85 -25.50
N PRO A 107 21.77 12.70 -25.69
CA PRO A 107 22.65 13.82 -25.98
C PRO A 107 22.22 14.60 -27.24
N GLN A 108 21.66 13.90 -28.23
CA GLN A 108 21.18 14.48 -29.49
C GLN A 108 19.95 15.36 -29.27
N GLU A 109 19.00 14.91 -28.45
CA GLU A 109 17.80 15.68 -28.10
C GLU A 109 18.13 16.89 -27.21
N THR A 110 19.09 16.73 -26.31
CA THR A 110 19.58 17.83 -25.45
C THR A 110 20.19 18.94 -26.30
N SER A 111 21.05 18.60 -27.28
CA SER A 111 21.68 19.57 -28.17
C SER A 111 20.64 20.36 -28.99
N LYS A 112 19.55 19.71 -29.44
CA LYS A 112 18.44 20.42 -30.11
C LYS A 112 17.78 21.46 -29.20
N LEU A 113 17.54 21.11 -27.94
CA LEU A 113 16.97 22.05 -26.95
C LEU A 113 17.92 23.20 -26.62
N GLU A 114 19.23 22.96 -26.60
CA GLU A 114 20.25 24.02 -26.43
C GLU A 114 20.22 25.02 -27.59
N HIS A 115 20.16 24.53 -28.84
CA HIS A 115 20.05 25.40 -30.03
C HIS A 115 18.75 26.22 -30.04
N ILE A 116 17.63 25.63 -29.63
CA ILE A 116 16.35 26.34 -29.48
C ILE A 116 16.44 27.38 -28.34
N ALA A 117 17.18 27.10 -27.27
CA ALA A 117 17.35 28.00 -26.14
C ALA A 117 18.32 29.17 -26.45
N THR A 118 19.35 28.96 -27.28
CA THR A 118 20.28 30.00 -27.75
C THR A 118 19.67 30.89 -28.83
N GLY A 119 18.60 30.44 -29.49
CA GLY A 119 17.95 31.18 -30.57
C GLY A 119 18.70 31.11 -31.90
N GLU A 120 19.57 30.11 -32.08
CA GLU A 120 20.38 29.93 -33.29
C GLU A 120 19.60 29.40 -34.50
N GLU A 121 18.35 28.95 -34.32
CA GLU A 121 17.39 28.79 -35.42
C GLU A 121 16.67 30.11 -35.70
N GLY A 122 17.34 30.98 -36.44
CA GLY A 122 16.68 31.98 -37.27
C GLY A 122 15.95 31.30 -38.43
N ASP A 123 14.62 31.40 -38.44
CA ASP A 123 13.81 31.50 -39.66
C ASP A 123 13.90 30.37 -40.71
N ALA A 124 13.91 29.10 -40.28
CA ALA A 124 13.71 27.98 -41.20
C ALA A 124 12.78 26.93 -40.59
N THR A 125 11.62 26.75 -41.23
CA THR A 125 10.72 25.58 -41.14
C THR A 125 9.68 25.54 -40.01
N GLY A 126 8.63 26.36 -40.19
CA GLY A 126 7.26 26.02 -39.78
C GLY A 126 6.68 24.78 -40.51
N LYS A 127 7.47 23.72 -40.70
CA LYS A 127 7.13 22.50 -41.47
C LYS A 127 7.25 21.19 -40.67
N GLY A 128 7.41 21.27 -39.35
CA GLY A 128 7.40 20.12 -38.44
C GLY A 128 6.31 20.22 -37.37
N GLY A 129 5.17 20.84 -37.72
CA GLY A 129 4.07 21.07 -36.78
C GLY A 129 3.50 19.79 -36.19
N TRP A 130 2.87 19.93 -35.02
CA TRP A 130 2.20 18.92 -34.19
C TRP A 130 1.34 17.88 -34.95
N GLY A 131 0.96 18.16 -36.20
CA GLY A 131 0.25 17.24 -37.09
C GLY A 131 0.93 15.90 -37.35
N ASN A 132 2.27 15.82 -37.38
CA ASN A 132 2.96 14.54 -37.56
C ASN A 132 2.82 13.59 -36.36
N TYR A 133 2.61 14.13 -35.16
CA TYR A 133 2.46 13.34 -33.92
C TYR A 133 1.01 12.96 -33.63
N LEU A 134 0.04 13.68 -34.21
CA LEU A 134 -1.39 13.43 -34.04
C LEU A 134 -1.83 12.05 -34.56
N HIS A 135 -1.20 11.53 -35.62
CA HIS A 135 -1.50 10.20 -36.16
C HIS A 135 -1.13 9.04 -35.23
N LEU A 136 -0.17 9.24 -34.32
CA LEU A 136 0.24 8.23 -33.34
C LEU A 136 -0.75 8.11 -32.17
N TRP A 137 -1.55 9.14 -31.93
CA TRP A 137 -2.52 9.17 -30.82
C TRP A 137 -3.95 8.85 -31.26
N SER A 138 -4.24 8.89 -32.56
CA SER A 138 -5.55 8.58 -33.12
C SER A 138 -5.80 7.08 -33.32
N ASN A 139 -4.80 6.21 -33.13
CA ASN A 139 -4.95 4.76 -33.33
C ASN A 139 -4.99 4.03 -31.98
N ARG A 140 -6.12 4.16 -31.27
CA ARG A 140 -6.45 3.34 -30.12
C ARG A 140 -7.92 2.97 -30.14
#